data_AF-A0A497ME94-F1
#
_entry.id   AF-A0A497ME94-F1
#
_cell.length_a   1.000
_cell.length_b   1.000
_cell.length_c   1.000
_cell.angle_alpha   90.00
_cell.angle_beta   90.00
_cell.angle_gamma   90.00
#
_symmetry.space_group_name_H-M   'P 1'
#
loop_
_entity.id
_entity.type
_entity.pdbx_description
1 polymer ?
#
loop_
_entity_poly.entity_id
_entity_poly.type
_entity_poly.pdbx_seq_one_letter_code
_entity_poly.pdbx_strand_id
1 'polypeptide(L)' 'MGKGFAVWFTGLPGSGKSTLARLTASRLRRLGIGTVILSSDMLRKYLT' A
#
# COMPACT_ATOMS: atom_id res chain seq x y z
N MET A 1 8.37 -18.29 10.44
CA MET A 1 7.74 -17.01 10.05
C MET A 1 8.45 -16.49 8.82
N GLY A 2 7.74 -16.32 7.69
CA GLY A 2 8.33 -15.69 6.50
C GLY A 2 8.65 -14.21 6.78
N LYS A 3 9.72 -13.68 6.19
CA LYS A 3 10.04 -12.25 6.30
C LYS A 3 8.98 -11.43 5.55
N GLY A 4 8.47 -10.37 6.18
CA GLY A 4 7.65 -9.38 5.49
C GLY A 4 8.46 -8.59 4.45
N PHE A 5 7.78 -7.91 3.53
CA PHE A 5 8.40 -7.03 2.55
C PHE A 5 7.56 -5.76 2.36
N ALA A 6 8.16 -4.74 1.76
CA ALA A 6 7.51 -3.48 1.42
C ALA A 6 7.59 -3.22 -0.08
N VAL A 7 6.54 -2.62 -0.64
CA VAL A 7 6.51 -2.12 -2.02
C VAL A 7 6.29 -0.63 -1.96
N TRP A 8 7.22 0.15 -2.51
CA TRP A 8 7.21 1.60 -2.46
C TRP A 8 6.84 2.19 -3.82
N PHE A 9 5.61 2.72 -3.93
CA PHE A 9 5.12 3.35 -5.17
C PHE A 9 5.53 4.83 -5.22
N THR A 10 6.35 5.21 -6.20
CA THR A 10 6.77 6.60 -6.46
C THR A 10 6.28 7.10 -7.82
N GLY A 11 6.34 8.41 -8.04
CA GLY A 11 5.90 9.07 -9.27
C GLY A 11 5.12 10.36 -9.02
N LEU A 12 4.93 11.14 -10.08
CA LEU A 12 4.25 12.44 -10.06
C LEU A 12 2.81 12.38 -9.52
N PRO A 13 2.25 13.46 -8.95
CA PRO A 13 0.82 13.53 -8.63
C PRO A 13 -0.04 13.12 -9.84
N GLY A 14 -1.09 12.33 -9.62
CA GLY A 14 -1.92 11.81 -10.71
C GLY A 14 -1.38 10.58 -11.47
N SER A 15 -0.13 10.14 -11.24
CA SER A 15 0.48 9.01 -11.96
C SER A 15 -0.10 7.61 -11.65
N GLY A 16 -1.18 7.52 -10.86
CA GLY A 16 -1.85 6.25 -10.56
C GLY A 16 -1.26 5.42 -9.40
N LYS A 17 -0.31 5.94 -8.61
CA LYS A 17 0.28 5.25 -7.43
C LYS A 17 -0.77 4.63 -6.51
N SER A 18 -1.78 5.41 -6.11
CA SER A 18 -2.84 4.96 -5.20
C SER A 18 -3.70 3.85 -5.83
N THR A 19 -3.91 3.91 -7.14
CA THR A 19 -4.61 2.86 -7.90
C THR A 19 -3.82 1.56 -7.88
N LEU A 20 -2.52 1.62 -8.21
CA LEU A 20 -1.64 0.45 -8.17
C LEU A 20 -1.50 -0.13 -6.77
N ALA A 21 -1.38 0.70 -5.74
CA ALA A 21 -1.30 0.24 -4.35
C ALA A 21 -2.56 -0.55 -3.94
N ARG A 22 -3.76 -0.05 -4.28
CA ARG A 22 -5.04 -0.74 -3.99
C ARG A 22 -5.18 -2.05 -4.76
N LEU A 23 -4.84 -2.07 -6.04
CA LEU A 23 -4.91 -3.28 -6.87
C LEU A 23 -3.92 -4.34 -6.39
N THR A 24 -2.69 -3.94 -6.07
CA THR A 24 -1.64 -4.82 -5.52
C THR A 24 -2.10 -5.42 -4.20
N ALA A 25 -2.58 -4.59 -3.26
CA ALA A 25 -3.07 -5.07 -1.98
C ALA A 25 -4.26 -6.03 -2.13
N SER A 26 -5.20 -5.72 -3.04
CA SER A 26 -6.33 -6.59 -3.35
C SER A 26 -5.85 -7.96 -3.88
N ARG A 27 -4.85 -7.97 -4.77
CA ARG A 27 -4.28 -9.22 -5.31
C ARG A 27 -3.56 -10.03 -4.24
N LEU A 28 -2.73 -9.40 -3.41
CA LEU A 28 -1.99 -10.08 -2.33
C LEU A 28 -2.95 -10.68 -1.30
N ARG A 29 -4.01 -9.95 -0.91
CA ARG A 29 -5.04 -10.48 0.00
C ARG A 29 -5.77 -11.69 -0.59
N ARG A 30 -6.08 -11.69 -1.89
CA ARG A 30 -6.66 -12.87 -2.56
C ARG A 30 -5.74 -14.09 -2.57
N LEU A 31 -4.43 -13.88 -2.40
CA LEU A 31 -3.44 -14.96 -2.26
C LEU A 31 -3.21 -15.37 -0.80
N GLY A 32 -4.00 -14.86 0.15
CA GLY A 32 -3.84 -15.15 1.58
C GLY A 32 -2.70 -14.39 2.25
N ILE A 33 -2.13 -13.38 1.58
CA ILE A 33 -1.01 -12.60 2.12
C ILE A 33 -1.55 -11.39 2.88
N GLY A 34 -1.27 -11.33 4.19
CA GLY A 34 -1.60 -10.18 5.04
C GLY A 34 -0.98 -8.91 4.49
N THR A 35 -1.80 -7.93 4.11
CA THR A 35 -1.34 -6.72 3.39
C THR A 35 -1.99 -5.45 3.93
N VAL A 36 -1.14 -4.48 4.27
CA VAL A 36 -1.50 -3.12 4.69
C VAL A 36 -1.03 -2.11 3.64
N ILE A 37 -1.83 -1.07 3.41
CA ILE A 37 -1.43 0.11 2.62
C ILE A 37 -1.06 1.20 3.62
N LEU A 38 0.14 1.75 3.49
CA LEU A 38 0.57 2.92 4.24
C LEU A 38 0.62 4.12 3.29
N SER A 39 -0.11 5.18 3.62
CA SER A 39 -0.10 6.43 2.87
C SER A 39 0.03 7.62 3.82
N SER A 40 0.65 8.70 3.34
CA SER A 40 0.91 9.88 4.18
C SER A 40 -0.38 10.60 4.57
N ASP A 41 -1.43 10.54 3.74
CA ASP A 41 -2.77 11.02 4.08
C ASP A 41 -3.42 10.20 5.20
N MET A 42 -3.21 8.89 5.23
CA MET A 42 -3.73 8.04 6.29
C MET A 42 -2.99 8.28 7.61
N LEU A 43 -1.65 8.36 7.57
CA LEU A 43 -0.83 8.61 8.76
C LEU A 43 -1.16 9.94 9.44
N ARG A 44 -1.45 10.99 8.66
CA ARG A 44 -1.88 12.30 9.19
C ARG A 44 -3.14 12.24 10.05
N LYS A 45 -4.05 11.29 9.80
CA LYS A 45 -5.29 11.13 10.58
C LYS A 45 -5.09 10.47 11.94
N TYR A 46 -3.93 9.86 12.18
CA TYR A 46 -3.66 9.09 13.40
C TYR A 46 -2.52 9.68 14.25
N LEU A 47 -1.77 10.64 13.71
CA LEU A 47 -0.60 11.24 14.36
C LEU A 47 -0.78 12.73 14.71
N THR A 48 -1.97 13.28 14.51
CA THR A 48 -2.36 14.66 14.84
C THR A 48 -3.75 14.63 15.45
#